data_AF-F3CKU3-F1
#
_entry.id   AF-F3CKU3-F1
#
_cell.length_a   1.000
_cell.length_b   1.000
_cell.length_c   1.000
_cell.angle_alpha   90.00
_cell.angle_beta   90.00
_cell.angle_gamma   90.00
#
_symmetry.space_group_name_H-M   'P 1'
#
loop_
_entity.id
_entity.type
_entity.pdbx_description
1 polymer ?
#
loop_
_entity_poly.entity_id
_entity_poly.type
_entity_poly.pdbx_seq_one_letter_code
_entity_poly.pdbx_strand_id
1 'polypeptide(L)'
;MLLEDGKSLAAFYELTPIGTEGRDPEWLRKARDALENALQDSFDELDESPWVVQFYAKDETSWEDYLETLHDYVQPRAQGTAFTEMYLQQFKHHLEAISKPGGLFEDTKVSQLPWRGQQRRVRMVVYRRCTGDGLVRGQTPSMYLKNICERLTGGLANAGIKTRRMDRHDIRHWLLHWFNPHPEHLGSKRQDIDRFFETVNNRKVEPPEEGTLPLASGDDFSQCLFYSEPQSDAKKGLWYFDSRPHRVIVLDRLRDAPKTGHLTGENRKGGDALHALFDKLPEDTVLNITLVITPQDVLEAHLEKLARKSVGDNQASALTREAVDEARKLIGRKHKLYRGNVVFYLTGKDEQQLESRSMELANAMLSAGLEPVYPRDEVAPLSSYLRWLPASFDVNKKHALDWYTQMMLAQHV
;
A
#
# COMPACT_ATOMS: atom_id res chain seq x y z
N MET A 1 2.24 -14.03 9.49
CA MET A 1 1.14 -13.66 10.40
C MET A 1 -0.01 -14.63 10.17
N LEU A 2 -0.60 -15.17 11.23
CA LEU A 2 -1.84 -15.97 11.18
C LEU A 2 -3.02 -15.01 11.10
N LEU A 3 -3.97 -15.28 10.21
CA LEU A 3 -5.19 -14.50 10.07
C LEU A 3 -6.27 -14.99 11.04
N GLU A 4 -7.37 -14.25 11.11
CA GLU A 4 -8.44 -14.43 12.10
C GLU A 4 -9.18 -15.78 12.01
N ASP A 5 -9.08 -16.47 10.88
CA ASP A 5 -9.65 -17.81 10.69
C ASP A 5 -8.80 -18.93 11.32
N GLY A 6 -7.65 -18.58 11.90
CA GLY A 6 -6.73 -19.53 12.54
C GLY A 6 -6.01 -20.47 11.57
N LYS A 7 -6.10 -20.23 10.25
CA LYS A 7 -5.54 -21.11 9.20
C LYS A 7 -4.78 -20.35 8.13
N SER A 8 -5.36 -19.26 7.66
CA SER A 8 -4.80 -18.45 6.58
C SER A 8 -3.59 -17.68 7.07
N LEU A 9 -2.64 -17.46 6.17
CA LEU A 9 -1.37 -16.83 6.49
C LEU A 9 -1.11 -15.65 5.57
N ALA A 10 -0.54 -14.59 6.16
CA ALA A 10 -0.08 -13.42 5.46
C ALA A 10 1.41 -13.17 5.69
N ALA A 11 2.03 -12.62 4.65
CA ALA A 11 3.42 -12.27 4.54
C ALA A 11 3.55 -10.78 4.26
N PHE A 12 4.38 -10.10 5.04
CA PHE A 12 4.56 -8.65 4.97
C PHE A 12 6.00 -8.34 4.61
N TYR A 13 6.18 -7.38 3.70
CA TYR A 13 7.48 -6.94 3.23
C TYR A 13 7.53 -5.43 3.13
N GLU A 14 8.70 -4.87 3.37
CA GLU A 14 9.06 -3.55 2.93
C GLU A 14 9.86 -3.66 1.62
N LEU A 15 9.53 -2.81 0.65
CA LEU A 15 10.17 -2.75 -0.65
C LEU A 15 10.99 -1.46 -0.76
N THR A 16 12.22 -1.58 -1.24
CA THR A 16 13.02 -0.41 -1.62
C THR A 16 12.61 0.04 -3.03
N PRO A 17 12.01 1.23 -3.20
CA PRO A 17 11.59 1.71 -4.51
C PRO A 17 12.79 1.98 -5.42
N ILE A 18 12.56 1.88 -6.73
CA ILE A 18 13.55 2.24 -7.74
C ILE A 18 13.49 3.76 -7.95
N GLY A 19 14.62 4.45 -7.79
CA GLY A 19 14.71 5.88 -8.11
C GLY A 19 14.57 6.12 -9.61
N THR A 20 13.53 6.86 -10.01
CA THR A 20 13.22 7.14 -11.42
C THR A 20 13.77 8.48 -11.93
N GLU A 21 14.18 9.36 -11.02
CA GLU A 21 14.73 10.67 -11.34
C GLU A 21 15.94 10.58 -12.30
N GLY A 22 15.89 11.36 -13.39
CA GLY A 22 16.97 11.45 -14.37
C GLY A 22 17.24 10.17 -15.17
N ARG A 23 16.39 9.14 -15.05
CA ARG A 23 16.53 7.89 -15.77
C ARG A 23 16.03 8.00 -17.21
N ASP A 24 16.68 7.27 -18.09
CA ASP A 24 16.26 7.16 -19.49
C ASP A 24 14.89 6.45 -19.63
N PRO A 25 13.98 6.93 -20.49
CA PRO A 25 12.66 6.32 -20.66
C PRO A 25 12.68 4.84 -21.08
N GLU A 26 13.65 4.40 -21.89
CA GLU A 26 13.77 2.98 -22.28
C GLU A 26 14.25 2.13 -21.10
N TRP A 27 15.12 2.68 -20.25
CA TRP A 27 15.50 2.01 -19.01
C TRP A 27 14.29 1.84 -18.08
N LEU A 28 13.45 2.88 -17.93
CA LEU A 28 12.23 2.80 -17.13
C LEU A 28 11.25 1.73 -17.66
N ARG A 29 11.10 1.63 -18.99
CA ARG A 29 10.28 0.56 -19.61
C ARG A 29 10.83 -0.83 -19.29
N LYS A 30 12.16 -1.02 -19.39
CA LYS A 30 12.79 -2.30 -19.02
C LYS A 30 12.58 -2.66 -17.55
N ALA A 31 12.67 -1.68 -16.64
CA ALA A 31 12.41 -1.89 -15.22
C ALA A 31 10.95 -2.30 -14.97
N ARG A 32 9.99 -1.62 -15.63
CA ARG A 32 8.57 -1.99 -15.61
C ARG A 32 8.34 -3.41 -16.14
N ASP A 33 8.93 -3.77 -17.27
CA ASP A 33 8.76 -5.10 -17.87
C ASP A 33 9.36 -6.20 -16.99
N ALA A 34 10.49 -5.91 -16.31
CA ALA A 34 11.06 -6.83 -15.33
C ALA A 34 10.13 -7.02 -14.11
N LEU A 35 9.52 -5.94 -13.61
CA LEU A 35 8.52 -6.00 -12.54
C LEU A 35 7.27 -6.78 -12.97
N GLU A 36 6.76 -6.51 -14.17
CA GLU A 36 5.64 -7.24 -14.76
C GLU A 36 5.92 -8.74 -14.79
N ASN A 37 7.05 -9.16 -15.37
CA ASN A 37 7.44 -10.56 -15.42
C ASN A 37 7.58 -11.17 -14.01
N ALA A 38 8.17 -10.44 -13.07
CA ALA A 38 8.26 -10.88 -11.68
C ALA A 38 6.88 -11.16 -11.08
N LEU A 39 5.89 -10.28 -11.28
CA LEU A 39 4.53 -10.51 -10.78
C LEU A 39 3.83 -11.66 -11.51
N GLN A 40 4.04 -11.81 -12.82
CA GLN A 40 3.37 -12.84 -13.61
C GLN A 40 3.86 -14.26 -13.32
N ASP A 41 5.15 -14.42 -13.06
CA ASP A 41 5.79 -15.74 -12.92
C ASP A 41 5.83 -16.24 -11.47
N SER A 42 5.54 -15.35 -10.50
CA SER A 42 5.71 -15.64 -9.07
C SER A 42 4.58 -16.42 -8.43
N PHE A 43 3.37 -16.32 -8.97
CA PHE A 43 2.16 -16.88 -8.37
C PHE A 43 1.61 -18.03 -9.18
N ASP A 44 1.12 -19.06 -8.48
CA ASP A 44 0.30 -20.08 -9.12
C ASP A 44 -1.13 -19.54 -9.23
N GLU A 45 -1.75 -19.74 -10.39
CA GLU A 45 -3.14 -19.36 -10.65
C GLU A 45 -4.07 -20.45 -10.11
N LEU A 46 -5.00 -20.07 -9.22
CA LEU A 46 -5.93 -20.98 -8.56
C LEU A 46 -7.37 -20.50 -8.78
N ASP A 47 -8.26 -21.42 -9.15
CA ASP A 47 -9.69 -21.13 -9.30
C ASP A 47 -10.35 -20.80 -7.95
N GLU A 48 -9.96 -21.55 -6.92
CA GLU A 48 -10.47 -21.38 -5.56
C GLU A 48 -9.47 -20.68 -4.66
N SER A 49 -9.95 -19.64 -3.99
CA SER A 49 -9.16 -18.83 -3.06
C SER A 49 -7.83 -18.39 -3.68
N PRO A 50 -7.86 -17.55 -4.73
CA PRO A 50 -6.66 -17.06 -5.40
C PRO A 50 -5.75 -16.27 -4.44
N TRP A 51 -4.48 -16.12 -4.83
CA TRP A 51 -3.53 -15.28 -4.12
C TRP A 51 -3.94 -13.82 -4.17
N VAL A 52 -3.75 -13.12 -3.06
CA VAL A 52 -3.93 -11.67 -2.97
C VAL A 52 -2.60 -11.01 -2.66
N VAL A 53 -2.28 -9.96 -3.41
CA VAL A 53 -1.11 -9.12 -3.20
C VAL A 53 -1.58 -7.69 -3.04
N GLN A 54 -1.17 -7.03 -1.96
CA GLN A 54 -1.49 -5.63 -1.70
C GLN A 54 -0.21 -4.82 -1.62
N PHE A 55 -0.12 -3.76 -2.40
CA PHE A 55 0.96 -2.78 -2.32
C PHE A 55 0.44 -1.54 -1.62
N TYR A 56 1.19 -1.02 -0.66
CA TYR A 56 0.91 0.22 0.03
C TYR A 56 2.06 1.19 -0.20
N ALA A 57 1.74 2.44 -0.55
CA ALA A 57 2.72 3.51 -0.63
C ALA A 57 2.26 4.69 0.24
N LYS A 58 3.17 5.21 1.05
CA LYS A 58 2.97 6.40 1.88
C LYS A 58 4.28 7.18 1.94
N ASP A 59 4.22 8.50 1.83
CA ASP A 59 5.36 9.34 2.15
C ASP A 59 5.38 9.55 3.67
N GLU A 60 6.44 9.06 4.31
CA GLU A 60 6.61 9.08 5.75
C GLU A 60 7.70 10.06 6.14
N THR A 61 7.49 10.71 7.28
CA THR A 61 8.43 11.68 7.86
C THR A 61 9.08 11.17 9.13
N SER A 62 8.86 9.90 9.48
CA SER A 62 9.62 9.22 10.52
C SER A 62 10.94 8.73 9.94
N TRP A 63 12.02 9.01 10.68
CA TRP A 63 13.38 8.63 10.33
C TRP A 63 13.95 7.55 11.26
N GLU A 64 13.11 6.91 12.07
CA GLU A 64 13.54 5.93 13.08
C GLU A 64 14.42 4.83 12.49
N ASP A 65 13.97 4.10 11.46
CA ASP A 65 14.77 3.03 10.85
C ASP A 65 16.10 3.55 10.27
N TYR A 66 16.09 4.77 9.72
CA TYR A 66 17.30 5.39 9.19
C TYR A 66 18.28 5.70 10.32
N LEU A 67 17.77 6.24 11.43
CA LEU A 67 18.56 6.55 12.61
C LEU A 67 19.10 5.27 13.27
N GLU A 68 18.33 4.18 13.32
CA GLU A 68 18.80 2.86 13.75
C GLU A 68 19.93 2.37 12.84
N THR A 69 19.74 2.42 11.52
CA THR A 69 20.77 2.01 10.56
C THR A 69 22.05 2.86 10.69
N LEU A 70 21.90 4.18 10.90
CA LEU A 70 23.02 5.10 11.12
C LEU A 70 23.76 4.76 12.42
N HIS A 71 23.01 4.43 13.48
CA HIS A 71 23.57 4.02 14.76
C HIS A 71 24.35 2.71 14.62
N ASP A 72 23.79 1.70 13.95
CA ASP A 72 24.42 0.40 13.73
C ASP A 72 25.64 0.46 12.80
N TYR A 73 25.69 1.47 11.92
CA TYR A 73 26.83 1.74 11.05
C TYR A 73 28.05 2.27 11.81
N VAL A 74 27.87 2.79 13.04
CA VAL A 74 28.97 3.34 13.83
C VAL A 74 29.97 2.23 14.15
N GLN A 75 31.21 2.44 13.69
CA GLN A 75 32.33 1.52 13.93
C GLN A 75 32.60 1.33 15.44
N PRO A 76 32.94 0.11 15.90
CA PRO A 76 33.12 -0.18 17.33
C PRO A 76 34.05 0.79 18.08
N ARG A 77 35.12 1.26 17.42
CA ARG A 77 36.08 2.22 18.00
C ARG A 77 35.51 3.61 18.29
N ALA A 78 34.38 3.97 17.68
CA ALA A 78 33.75 5.28 17.79
C ALA A 78 32.45 5.24 18.62
N GLN A 79 31.93 4.05 18.93
CA GLN A 79 30.74 3.88 19.75
C GLN A 79 30.95 4.44 21.16
N GLY A 80 29.94 5.14 21.68
CA GLY A 80 29.97 5.76 23.02
C GLY A 80 30.93 6.94 23.17
N THR A 81 31.56 7.42 22.08
CA THR A 81 32.37 8.65 22.15
C THR A 81 31.47 9.89 22.19
N ALA A 82 31.89 10.93 22.92
CA ALA A 82 31.14 12.18 23.01
C ALA A 82 30.86 12.82 21.63
N PHE A 83 31.80 12.66 20.68
CA PHE A 83 31.61 13.13 19.31
C PHE A 83 30.49 12.38 18.59
N THR A 84 30.48 11.05 18.65
CA THR A 84 29.46 10.23 17.99
C THR A 84 28.07 10.48 18.58
N GLU A 85 27.95 10.53 19.90
CA GLU A 85 26.66 10.82 20.56
C GLU A 85 26.10 12.19 20.14
N MET A 86 26.96 13.22 20.15
CA MET A 86 26.57 14.55 19.69
C MET A 86 26.20 14.57 18.21
N TYR A 87 26.95 13.86 17.36
CA TYR A 87 26.67 13.76 15.93
C TYR A 87 25.30 13.12 15.66
N LEU A 88 25.00 11.99 16.30
CA LEU A 88 23.72 11.30 16.15
C LEU A 88 22.55 12.16 16.63
N GLN A 89 22.70 12.86 17.77
CA GLN A 89 21.68 13.79 18.26
C GLN A 89 21.44 14.96 17.30
N GLN A 90 22.50 15.60 16.80
CA GLN A 90 22.38 16.70 15.84
C GLN A 90 21.77 16.24 14.52
N PHE A 91 22.11 15.03 14.06
CA PHE A 91 21.55 14.47 12.83
C PHE A 91 20.05 14.17 12.99
N LYS A 92 19.64 13.56 14.10
CA LYS A 92 18.22 13.36 14.44
C LYS A 92 17.48 14.70 14.45
N HIS A 93 18.02 15.70 15.14
CA HIS A 93 17.43 17.04 15.19
C HIS A 93 17.28 17.67 13.79
N HIS A 94 18.29 17.51 12.93
CA HIS A 94 18.24 18.02 11.56
C HIS A 94 17.13 17.34 10.73
N LEU A 95 17.04 16.01 10.77
CA LEU A 95 16.01 15.26 10.07
C LEU A 95 14.60 15.65 10.53
N GLU A 96 14.40 15.82 11.84
CA GLU A 96 13.13 16.31 12.39
C GLU A 96 12.81 17.74 11.91
N ALA A 97 13.83 18.62 11.86
CA ALA A 97 13.66 20.01 11.46
C ALA A 97 13.25 20.19 9.99
N ILE A 98 13.73 19.32 9.09
CA ILE A 98 13.37 19.36 7.66
C ILE A 98 12.02 18.67 7.35
N SER A 99 11.46 17.95 8.32
CA SER A 99 10.28 17.10 8.17
C SER A 99 8.97 17.75 8.61
N LYS A 100 8.92 19.09 8.66
CA LYS A 100 7.76 19.84 9.16
C LYS A 100 6.54 19.75 8.23
N PRO A 101 5.31 19.62 8.78
CA PRO A 101 4.08 19.71 8.00
C PRO A 101 4.00 21.00 7.18
N GLY A 102 3.50 20.92 5.95
CA GLY A 102 3.41 22.05 5.02
C GLY A 102 4.71 22.38 4.27
N GLY A 103 5.80 21.65 4.54
CA GLY A 103 7.10 21.86 3.91
C GLY A 103 7.98 22.90 4.61
N LEU A 104 9.28 22.84 4.32
CA LEU A 104 10.30 23.75 4.83
C LEU A 104 10.44 25.02 3.98
N PHE A 105 10.35 24.87 2.65
CA PHE A 105 10.41 25.97 1.68
C PHE A 105 9.68 25.56 0.38
N GLU A 106 9.35 26.51 -0.48
CA GLU A 106 8.80 26.23 -1.80
C GLU A 106 9.92 26.10 -2.83
N ASP A 107 10.06 24.94 -3.45
CA ASP A 107 11.04 24.72 -4.51
C ASP A 107 10.49 25.21 -5.84
N THR A 108 10.80 26.45 -6.19
CA THR A 108 10.36 27.08 -7.44
C THR A 108 11.15 26.66 -8.68
N LYS A 109 12.21 25.85 -8.54
CA LYS A 109 13.14 25.54 -9.64
C LYS A 109 12.96 24.13 -10.21
N VAL A 110 12.77 23.12 -9.36
CA VAL A 110 12.70 21.73 -9.82
C VAL A 110 11.29 21.19 -9.71
N SER A 111 10.72 21.14 -8.51
CA SER A 111 9.42 20.49 -8.27
C SER A 111 8.21 21.44 -8.40
N GLN A 112 8.41 22.74 -8.15
CA GLN A 112 7.30 23.71 -7.99
C GLN A 112 6.31 23.29 -6.90
N LEU A 113 6.83 22.67 -5.84
CA LEU A 113 6.07 22.17 -4.71
C LEU A 113 6.73 22.58 -3.37
N PRO A 114 5.97 22.58 -2.27
CA PRO A 114 6.54 22.66 -0.94
C PRO A 114 7.49 21.48 -0.71
N TRP A 115 8.77 21.78 -0.51
CA TRP A 115 9.79 20.78 -0.24
C TRP A 115 9.76 20.37 1.22
N ARG A 116 9.82 19.07 1.49
CA ARG A 116 9.86 18.48 2.84
C ARG A 116 10.81 17.29 2.85
N GLY A 117 11.53 17.11 3.96
CA GLY A 117 12.23 15.86 4.23
C GLY A 117 11.24 14.74 4.49
N GLN A 118 11.13 13.81 3.54
CA GLN A 118 10.26 12.64 3.64
C GLN A 118 10.81 11.49 2.81
N GLN A 119 10.37 10.28 3.11
CA GLN A 119 10.75 9.07 2.38
C GLN A 119 9.50 8.31 1.97
N ARG A 120 9.43 7.94 0.68
CA ARG A 120 8.40 7.04 0.18
C ARG A 120 8.63 5.63 0.71
N ARG A 121 7.76 5.17 1.59
CA ARG A 121 7.75 3.80 2.10
C ARG A 121 6.76 2.97 1.32
N VAL A 122 7.26 1.87 0.75
CA VAL A 122 6.46 0.92 0.00
C VAL A 122 6.40 -0.39 0.77
N ARG A 123 5.20 -0.89 1.03
CA ARG A 123 4.98 -2.17 1.72
C ARG A 123 4.19 -3.11 0.82
N MET A 124 4.49 -4.40 0.89
CA MET A 124 3.82 -5.46 0.13
C MET A 124 3.29 -6.52 1.09
N VAL A 125 2.01 -6.86 0.94
CA VAL A 125 1.34 -7.89 1.73
C VAL A 125 0.87 -8.99 0.79
N VAL A 126 1.36 -10.21 0.99
CA VAL A 126 1.01 -11.39 0.20
C VAL A 126 0.28 -12.37 1.10
N TYR A 127 -0.91 -12.81 0.70
CA TYR A 127 -1.68 -13.75 1.50
C TYR A 127 -2.64 -14.56 0.65
N ARG A 128 -3.14 -15.64 1.26
CA ARG A 128 -4.18 -16.48 0.70
C ARG A 128 -5.15 -16.88 1.79
N ARG A 129 -6.45 -16.67 1.52
CA ARG A 129 -7.57 -17.03 2.39
C ARG A 129 -7.98 -18.48 2.14
N CYS A 130 -7.48 -19.41 2.93
CA CYS A 130 -7.68 -20.85 2.72
C CYS A 130 -9.13 -21.28 2.99
N THR A 131 -9.64 -22.20 2.17
CA THR A 131 -10.88 -22.95 2.40
C THR A 131 -10.54 -24.38 2.84
N GLY A 132 -11.44 -25.02 3.60
CA GLY A 132 -11.27 -26.42 4.01
C GLY A 132 -10.03 -26.69 4.87
N ASP A 133 -9.22 -27.66 4.46
CA ASP A 133 -7.94 -28.03 5.09
C ASP A 133 -6.77 -27.11 4.66
N GLY A 134 -7.00 -26.24 3.67
CA GLY A 134 -6.01 -25.30 3.14
C GLY A 134 -4.86 -25.95 2.39
N LEU A 135 -4.88 -27.26 2.17
CA LEU A 135 -3.83 -27.98 1.47
C LEU A 135 -3.89 -27.69 -0.02
N VAL A 136 -2.76 -27.30 -0.60
CA VAL A 136 -2.63 -27.14 -2.05
C VAL A 136 -1.51 -28.06 -2.51
N ARG A 137 -1.86 -29.05 -3.33
CA ARG A 137 -0.91 -30.05 -3.87
C ARG A 137 -0.08 -30.72 -2.75
N GLY A 138 -0.72 -31.03 -1.62
CA GLY A 138 -0.09 -31.66 -0.45
C GLY A 138 0.78 -30.75 0.41
N GLN A 139 0.87 -29.45 0.10
CA GLN A 139 1.62 -28.49 0.91
C GLN A 139 0.71 -27.82 1.94
N THR A 140 1.24 -27.64 3.16
CA THR A 140 0.57 -26.85 4.20
C THR A 140 0.52 -25.37 3.79
N PRO A 141 -0.44 -24.58 4.30
CA PRO A 141 -0.52 -23.15 4.01
C PRO A 141 0.79 -22.38 4.26
N SER A 142 1.54 -22.77 5.30
CA SER A 142 2.80 -22.13 5.67
C SER A 142 3.92 -22.43 4.68
N MET A 143 4.08 -23.70 4.28
CA MET A 143 5.04 -24.11 3.27
C MET A 143 4.72 -23.46 1.92
N TYR A 144 3.44 -23.44 1.55
CA TYR A 144 3.02 -22.91 0.26
C TYR A 144 3.22 -21.38 0.18
N LEU A 145 2.87 -20.65 1.23
CA LEU A 145 3.16 -19.21 1.34
C LEU A 145 4.65 -18.93 1.25
N LYS A 146 5.49 -19.72 1.92
CA LYS A 146 6.95 -19.58 1.88
C LYS A 146 7.48 -19.73 0.45
N ASN A 147 7.06 -20.77 -0.26
CA ASN A 147 7.49 -21.04 -1.63
C ASN A 147 7.11 -19.91 -2.60
N ILE A 148 5.88 -19.41 -2.52
CA ILE A 148 5.42 -18.29 -3.35
C ILE A 148 6.19 -17.01 -3.01
N CYS A 149 6.39 -16.75 -1.73
CA CYS A 149 7.17 -15.62 -1.26
C CYS A 149 8.62 -15.65 -1.78
N GLU A 150 9.31 -16.80 -1.70
CA GLU A 150 10.69 -16.93 -2.18
C GLU A 150 10.79 -16.69 -3.69
N ARG A 151 9.84 -17.23 -4.47
CA ARG A 151 9.74 -17.00 -5.92
C ARG A 151 9.55 -15.51 -6.22
N LEU A 152 8.63 -14.86 -5.52
CA LEU A 152 8.33 -13.44 -5.66
C LEU A 152 9.52 -12.55 -5.30
N THR A 153 10.14 -12.76 -4.15
CA THR A 153 11.29 -11.97 -3.73
C THR A 153 12.49 -12.17 -4.65
N GLY A 154 12.68 -13.38 -5.19
CA GLY A 154 13.70 -13.66 -6.20
C GLY A 154 13.42 -12.93 -7.52
N GLY A 155 12.16 -12.94 -7.99
CA GLY A 155 11.72 -12.19 -9.17
C GLY A 155 11.91 -10.69 -9.01
N LEU A 156 11.51 -10.12 -7.87
CA LEU A 156 11.68 -8.71 -7.55
C LEU A 156 13.16 -8.31 -7.46
N ALA A 157 14.00 -9.16 -6.86
CA ALA A 157 15.45 -8.92 -6.81
C ALA A 157 16.08 -8.87 -8.21
N ASN A 158 15.65 -9.74 -9.13
CA ASN A 158 16.07 -9.70 -10.53
C ASN A 158 15.60 -8.43 -11.25
N ALA A 159 14.45 -7.87 -10.85
CA ALA A 159 13.96 -6.57 -11.31
C ALA A 159 14.65 -5.37 -10.63
N GLY A 160 15.61 -5.59 -9.72
CA GLY A 160 16.35 -4.55 -9.00
C GLY A 160 15.63 -4.01 -7.76
N ILE A 161 14.54 -4.64 -7.33
CA ILE A 161 13.77 -4.24 -6.14
C ILE A 161 14.23 -5.09 -4.95
N LYS A 162 14.73 -4.42 -3.92
CA LYS A 162 15.11 -5.09 -2.68
C LYS A 162 13.88 -5.28 -1.80
N THR A 163 13.76 -6.46 -1.21
CA THR A 163 12.67 -6.81 -0.30
C THR A 163 13.22 -7.13 1.08
N ARG A 164 12.62 -6.56 2.13
CA ARG A 164 12.89 -6.92 3.52
C ARG A 164 11.64 -7.54 4.13
N ARG A 165 11.74 -8.76 4.66
CA ARG A 165 10.63 -9.39 5.37
C ARG A 165 10.35 -8.63 6.67
N MET A 166 9.09 -8.25 6.89
CA MET A 166 8.65 -7.59 8.12
C MET A 166 8.40 -8.64 9.22
N ASP A 167 8.93 -8.39 10.40
CA ASP A 167 8.68 -9.17 11.61
C ASP A 167 7.41 -8.71 12.35
N ARG A 168 7.15 -9.26 13.54
CA ARG A 168 5.99 -8.87 14.37
C ARG A 168 6.02 -7.39 14.72
N HIS A 169 7.19 -6.87 15.07
CA HIS A 169 7.38 -5.50 15.50
C HIS A 169 7.18 -4.55 14.33
N ASP A 170 7.77 -4.82 13.17
CA ASP A 170 7.58 -4.04 11.95
C ASP A 170 6.09 -3.89 11.58
N ILE A 171 5.34 -5.00 11.62
CA ILE A 171 3.90 -4.99 11.29
C ILE A 171 3.12 -4.19 12.33
N ARG A 172 3.44 -4.38 13.61
CA ARG A 172 2.79 -3.64 14.70
C ARG A 172 3.08 -2.15 14.61
N HIS A 173 4.34 -1.75 14.39
CA HIS A 173 4.75 -0.36 14.20
C HIS A 173 3.89 0.31 13.13
N TRP A 174 3.77 -0.33 11.96
CA TRP A 174 3.00 0.20 10.85
C TRP A 174 1.51 0.37 11.19
N LEU A 175 0.86 -0.66 11.74
CA LEU A 175 -0.58 -0.60 12.04
C LEU A 175 -0.90 0.28 13.26
N LEU A 176 0.00 0.36 14.22
CA LEU A 176 -0.13 1.23 15.38
C LEU A 176 -0.23 2.70 14.95
N HIS A 177 0.64 3.15 14.04
CA HIS A 177 0.57 4.50 13.47
C HIS A 177 -0.66 4.71 12.57
N TRP A 178 -1.20 3.64 11.98
CA TRP A 178 -2.43 3.71 11.18
C TRP A 178 -3.66 4.00 12.05
N PHE A 179 -3.78 3.26 13.16
CA PHE A 179 -4.97 3.29 14.02
C PHE A 179 -4.87 4.28 15.18
N ASN A 180 -3.70 4.85 15.43
CA ASN A 180 -3.51 5.90 16.44
C ASN A 180 -2.84 7.12 15.77
N PRO A 181 -3.53 7.83 14.87
CA PRO A 181 -2.94 8.95 14.13
C PRO A 181 -2.66 10.18 15.02
N HIS A 182 -3.24 10.26 16.22
CA HIS A 182 -3.04 11.38 17.15
C HIS A 182 -3.35 11.01 18.60
N PRO A 183 -2.55 10.13 19.22
CA PRO A 183 -2.80 9.63 20.57
C PRO A 183 -2.53 10.73 21.60
N GLU A 184 -3.58 11.24 22.25
CA GLU A 184 -3.49 12.32 23.24
C GLU A 184 -3.29 11.83 24.68
N HIS A 185 -3.02 10.53 24.88
CA HIS A 185 -2.93 9.87 26.19
C HIS A 185 -1.90 10.50 27.13
N LEU A 186 -0.78 11.00 26.59
CA LEU A 186 0.28 11.66 27.35
C LEU A 186 0.24 13.19 27.23
N GLY A 187 -0.68 13.73 26.42
CA GLY A 187 -0.75 15.15 26.05
C GLY A 187 -0.87 15.34 24.54
N SER A 188 -1.19 16.57 24.12
CA SER A 188 -1.42 16.93 22.72
C SER A 188 -0.22 17.56 22.02
N LYS A 189 0.91 17.76 22.73
CA LYS A 189 2.12 18.29 22.09
C LYS A 189 2.80 17.19 21.29
N ARG A 190 3.52 17.59 20.24
CA ARG A 190 4.28 16.66 19.40
C ARG A 190 5.21 15.74 20.20
N GLN A 191 5.90 16.29 21.21
CA GLN A 191 6.79 15.55 22.10
C GLN A 191 6.04 14.50 22.95
N ASP A 192 4.79 14.75 23.31
CA ASP A 192 3.97 13.81 24.09
C ASP A 192 3.50 12.63 23.22
N ILE A 193 3.14 12.93 21.95
CA ILE A 193 2.81 11.92 20.94
C ILE A 193 4.01 11.04 20.61
N ASP A 194 5.19 11.64 20.40
CA ASP A 194 6.41 10.89 20.13
C ASP A 194 6.78 10.00 21.33
N ARG A 195 6.66 10.50 22.57
CA ARG A 195 6.81 9.72 23.81
C ARG A 195 5.81 8.58 23.94
N PHE A 196 4.57 8.77 23.48
CA PHE A 196 3.58 7.71 23.47
C PHE A 196 4.08 6.55 22.60
N PHE A 197 4.52 6.83 21.37
CA PHE A 197 5.05 5.80 20.48
C PHE A 197 6.33 5.17 21.01
N GLU A 198 7.26 5.92 21.59
CA GLU A 198 8.45 5.37 22.25
C GLU A 198 8.10 4.38 23.38
N THR A 199 7.02 4.66 24.12
CA THR A 199 6.56 3.82 25.23
C THR A 199 5.89 2.55 24.74
N VAL A 200 4.90 2.68 23.86
CA VAL A 200 4.07 1.56 23.45
C VAL A 200 4.75 0.73 22.38
N ASN A 201 5.55 1.33 21.52
CA ASN A 201 6.19 0.68 20.38
C ASN A 201 7.65 0.31 20.65
N ASN A 202 7.99 -0.05 21.88
CA ASN A 202 9.34 -0.49 22.21
C ASN A 202 9.63 -1.87 21.61
N ARG A 203 10.79 -2.00 20.95
CA ARG A 203 11.27 -3.27 20.36
C ARG A 203 11.73 -4.28 21.42
N LYS A 204 12.11 -3.80 22.61
CA LYS A 204 12.55 -4.61 23.75
C LYS A 204 11.36 -5.01 24.62
N VAL A 205 10.56 -5.96 24.15
CA VAL A 205 9.68 -6.72 25.05
C VAL A 205 10.54 -7.86 25.60
N GLU A 206 10.78 -7.87 26.91
CA GLU A 206 11.45 -8.99 27.56
C GLU A 206 10.67 -10.27 27.24
N PRO A 207 11.35 -11.40 26.93
CA PRO A 207 10.63 -12.64 26.67
C PRO A 207 9.78 -12.96 27.91
N PRO A 208 8.49 -13.30 27.73
CA PRO A 208 7.62 -13.59 28.86
C PRO A 208 8.24 -14.72 29.70
N GLU A 209 8.17 -14.59 31.02
CA GLU A 209 8.67 -15.61 31.95
C GLU A 209 8.09 -16.99 31.59
N GLU A 210 8.90 -18.03 31.73
CA GLU A 210 8.54 -19.39 31.33
C GLU A 210 7.25 -19.84 32.07
N GLY A 211 6.19 -20.14 31.31
CA GLY A 211 4.86 -20.49 31.86
C GLY A 211 3.83 -19.34 31.87
N THR A 212 4.20 -18.13 31.47
CA THR A 212 3.25 -17.02 31.33
C THR A 212 2.35 -17.24 30.12
N LEU A 213 1.03 -17.20 30.31
CA LEU A 213 0.07 -17.28 29.21
C LEU A 213 0.16 -16.00 28.35
N PRO A 214 0.21 -16.10 27.01
CA PRO A 214 0.29 -14.92 26.12
C PRO A 214 -0.83 -13.90 26.30
N LEU A 215 -2.01 -14.34 26.77
CA LEU A 215 -3.15 -13.47 27.08
C LEU A 215 -2.99 -12.71 28.40
N ALA A 216 -2.15 -13.20 29.32
CA ALA A 216 -1.88 -12.56 30.61
C ALA A 216 -0.74 -11.55 30.53
N SER A 217 0.14 -11.63 29.52
CA SER A 217 1.28 -10.73 29.35
C SER A 217 0.90 -9.37 28.74
N GLY A 218 -0.30 -9.25 28.15
CA GLY A 218 -0.73 -8.02 27.48
C GLY A 218 -0.04 -7.77 26.14
N ASP A 219 0.64 -8.77 25.56
CA ASP A 219 1.37 -8.68 24.28
C ASP A 219 0.57 -9.24 23.09
N ASP A 220 -0.74 -9.44 23.27
CA ASP A 220 -1.58 -9.88 22.16
C ASP A 220 -1.58 -8.83 21.05
N PHE A 221 -1.29 -9.29 19.82
CA PHE A 221 -1.13 -8.40 18.68
C PHE A 221 -2.35 -7.52 18.47
N SER A 222 -3.57 -8.05 18.60
CA SER A 222 -4.79 -7.30 18.34
C SER A 222 -5.13 -6.31 19.46
N GLN A 223 -4.81 -6.66 20.71
CA GLN A 223 -5.04 -5.79 21.88
C GLN A 223 -4.08 -4.60 21.92
N CYS A 224 -2.89 -4.72 21.32
CA CYS A 224 -1.89 -3.66 21.32
C CYS A 224 -1.94 -2.70 20.10
N LEU A 225 -3.02 -2.72 19.30
CA LEU A 225 -3.17 -1.86 18.12
C LEU A 225 -4.06 -0.63 18.36
N PHE A 226 -5.00 -0.70 19.29
CA PHE A 226 -5.98 0.37 19.54
C PHE A 226 -5.83 0.87 20.98
N TYR A 227 -5.35 2.11 21.13
CA TYR A 227 -5.28 2.77 22.44
C TYR A 227 -6.47 3.71 22.68
N SER A 228 -7.21 4.02 21.63
CA SER A 228 -8.51 4.70 21.66
C SER A 228 -9.56 3.84 20.95
N GLU A 229 -10.81 3.91 21.39
CA GLU A 229 -11.91 3.20 20.73
C GLU A 229 -12.19 3.82 19.35
N PRO A 230 -12.13 3.04 18.25
CA PRO A 230 -12.49 3.55 16.94
C PRO A 230 -13.99 3.81 16.86
N GLN A 231 -14.39 4.93 16.27
CA GLN A 231 -15.79 5.29 16.10
C GLN A 231 -16.16 5.30 14.62
N SER A 232 -17.40 4.91 14.30
CA SER A 232 -17.91 5.00 12.92
C SER A 232 -19.16 5.86 12.87
N ASP A 233 -19.22 6.78 11.92
CA ASP A 233 -20.45 7.49 11.57
C ASP A 233 -20.97 6.97 10.22
N ALA A 234 -22.03 6.17 10.27
CA ALA A 234 -22.65 5.59 9.08
C ALA A 234 -23.38 6.64 8.20
N LYS A 235 -23.85 7.75 8.78
CA LYS A 235 -24.52 8.82 8.01
C LYS A 235 -23.51 9.62 7.20
N LYS A 236 -22.33 9.87 7.78
CA LYS A 236 -21.22 10.57 7.11
C LYS A 236 -20.32 9.65 6.30
N GLY A 237 -20.38 8.34 6.57
CA GLY A 237 -19.51 7.35 5.94
C GLY A 237 -18.06 7.45 6.40
N LEU A 238 -17.81 7.87 7.64
CA LEU A 238 -16.48 8.17 8.18
C LEU A 238 -16.11 7.25 9.34
N TRP A 239 -14.84 6.84 9.36
CA TRP A 239 -14.20 6.26 10.53
C TRP A 239 -13.49 7.36 11.32
N TYR A 240 -13.43 7.24 12.64
CA TYR A 240 -12.66 8.12 13.50
C TYR A 240 -11.67 7.31 14.31
N PHE A 241 -10.40 7.69 14.21
CA PHE A 241 -9.28 7.16 14.99
C PHE A 241 -8.64 8.34 15.72
N ASP A 242 -8.52 8.29 17.04
CA ASP A 242 -8.12 9.43 17.88
C ASP A 242 -8.88 10.73 17.55
N SER A 243 -10.20 10.63 17.38
CA SER A 243 -11.09 11.74 16.97
C SER A 243 -10.79 12.36 15.59
N ARG A 244 -9.83 11.83 14.83
CA ARG A 244 -9.55 12.26 13.46
C ARG A 244 -10.44 11.52 12.48
N PRO A 245 -11.14 12.20 11.55
CA PRO A 245 -11.92 11.54 10.53
C PRO A 245 -11.03 10.93 9.44
N HIS A 246 -11.36 9.71 9.03
CA HIS A 246 -10.73 8.94 7.97
C HIS A 246 -11.77 8.51 6.94
N ARG A 247 -11.33 8.45 5.68
CA ARG A 247 -12.09 7.86 4.59
C ARG A 247 -11.17 7.17 3.60
N VAL A 248 -11.79 6.41 2.71
CA VAL A 248 -11.13 5.83 1.53
C VAL A 248 -11.78 6.40 0.27
N ILE A 249 -10.98 6.70 -0.73
CA ILE A 249 -11.42 7.09 -2.08
C ILE A 249 -11.01 5.97 -3.03
N VAL A 250 -12.00 5.41 -3.73
CA VAL A 250 -11.82 4.30 -4.67
C VAL A 250 -11.59 4.85 -6.07
N LEU A 251 -10.68 4.26 -6.83
CA LEU A 251 -10.53 4.57 -8.25
C LEU A 251 -11.67 3.91 -9.04
N ASP A 252 -12.48 4.69 -9.77
CA ASP A 252 -13.53 4.18 -10.66
C ASP A 252 -12.94 3.67 -11.97
N ARG A 253 -12.12 4.48 -12.65
CA ARG A 253 -11.54 4.08 -13.94
C ARG A 253 -10.29 4.86 -14.30
N LEU A 254 -9.56 4.32 -15.26
CA LEU A 254 -8.48 5.00 -15.97
C LEU A 254 -9.03 5.55 -17.28
N ARG A 255 -8.83 6.85 -17.53
CA ARG A 255 -9.21 7.49 -18.81
C ARG A 255 -8.24 7.16 -19.93
N ASP A 256 -6.96 7.04 -19.57
CA ASP A 256 -5.86 6.71 -20.46
C ASP A 256 -5.03 5.57 -19.87
N ALA A 257 -4.30 4.85 -20.72
CA ALA A 257 -3.34 3.85 -20.26
C ALA A 257 -2.27 4.50 -19.36
N PRO A 258 -1.99 3.92 -18.18
CA PRO A 258 -1.03 4.49 -17.23
C PRO A 258 0.39 4.42 -17.81
N LYS A 259 1.16 5.48 -17.59
CA LYS A 259 2.57 5.54 -18.00
C LYS A 259 3.46 4.85 -16.97
N THR A 260 4.71 4.52 -17.34
CA THR A 260 5.69 4.03 -16.37
C THR A 260 5.89 5.06 -15.25
N GLY A 261 5.70 4.65 -14.00
CA GLY A 261 5.78 5.55 -12.85
C GLY A 261 4.63 6.56 -12.78
N HIS A 262 3.43 6.24 -13.29
CA HIS A 262 2.30 7.16 -13.41
C HIS A 262 1.95 7.93 -12.13
N LEU A 263 2.00 7.23 -10.98
CA LEU A 263 1.74 7.78 -9.66
C LEU A 263 3.02 8.20 -8.95
N THR A 264 3.98 7.28 -8.89
CA THR A 264 5.12 7.34 -7.96
C THR A 264 6.45 7.74 -8.61
N GLY A 265 6.52 7.80 -9.95
CA GLY A 265 7.73 8.16 -10.66
C GLY A 265 7.76 9.64 -11.03
N GLU A 266 8.95 10.24 -10.94
CA GLU A 266 9.14 11.64 -11.33
C GLU A 266 9.00 11.80 -12.85
N ASN A 267 8.05 12.63 -13.28
CA ASN A 267 7.74 12.80 -14.70
C ASN A 267 7.65 14.27 -15.07
N ARG A 268 8.28 14.66 -16.19
CA ARG A 268 8.08 15.98 -16.80
C ARG A 268 6.74 15.99 -17.53
N LYS A 269 5.66 16.37 -16.86
CA LYS A 269 4.33 16.51 -17.48
C LYS A 269 4.24 17.81 -18.29
N GLY A 270 4.98 17.88 -19.40
CA GLY A 270 4.87 18.96 -20.40
C GLY A 270 5.35 20.35 -19.97
N GLY A 271 5.93 20.49 -18.78
CA GLY A 271 6.58 21.71 -18.28
C GLY A 271 7.94 21.41 -17.66
N ASP A 272 8.59 22.44 -17.12
CA ASP A 272 9.92 22.33 -16.48
C ASP A 272 9.90 21.61 -15.12
N ALA A 273 8.73 21.48 -14.49
CA ALA A 273 8.60 20.85 -13.19
C ALA A 273 8.79 19.33 -13.23
N LEU A 274 9.63 18.81 -12.34
CA LEU A 274 9.93 17.39 -12.15
C LEU A 274 9.52 16.96 -10.74
N HIS A 275 8.42 16.21 -10.64
CA HIS A 275 7.88 15.66 -9.40
C HIS A 275 7.05 14.41 -9.72
N ALA A 276 6.82 13.54 -8.73
CA ALA A 276 5.86 12.46 -8.85
C ALA A 276 4.44 13.00 -8.61
N LEU A 277 3.42 12.39 -9.21
CA LEU A 277 2.02 12.79 -8.89
C LEU A 277 1.74 12.60 -7.40
N PHE A 278 2.34 11.58 -6.80
CA PHE A 278 2.22 11.27 -5.39
C PHE A 278 2.63 12.45 -4.49
N ASP A 279 3.64 13.24 -4.88
CA ASP A 279 4.11 14.42 -4.14
C ASP A 279 3.08 15.56 -4.12
N LYS A 280 2.10 15.53 -5.03
CA LYS A 280 0.99 16.50 -5.10
C LYS A 280 -0.23 16.08 -4.32
N LEU A 281 -0.28 14.84 -3.85
CA LEU A 281 -1.42 14.36 -3.09
C LEU A 281 -1.38 14.98 -1.69
N PRO A 282 -2.53 15.07 -1.00
CA PRO A 282 -2.56 15.55 0.37
C PRO A 282 -1.60 14.78 1.28
N GLU A 283 -1.02 15.48 2.26
CA GLU A 283 -0.18 14.83 3.27
C GLU A 283 -0.91 13.66 3.95
N ASP A 284 -0.15 12.63 4.33
CA ASP A 284 -0.65 11.38 4.92
C ASP A 284 -1.52 10.49 4.02
N THR A 285 -1.64 10.81 2.72
CA THR A 285 -2.31 9.93 1.77
C THR A 285 -1.61 8.58 1.70
N VAL A 286 -2.37 7.50 1.81
CA VAL A 286 -1.87 6.13 1.58
C VAL A 286 -2.52 5.56 0.34
N LEU A 287 -1.71 5.25 -0.68
CA LEU A 287 -2.15 4.46 -1.82
C LEU A 287 -2.16 2.98 -1.44
N ASN A 288 -3.21 2.28 -1.84
CA ASN A 288 -3.27 0.82 -1.87
C ASN A 288 -3.61 0.34 -3.29
N ILE A 289 -2.80 -0.61 -3.80
CA ILE A 289 -3.12 -1.38 -5.00
C ILE A 289 -3.32 -2.83 -4.54
N THR A 290 -4.53 -3.35 -4.69
CA THR A 290 -4.84 -4.75 -4.41
C THR A 290 -4.93 -5.53 -5.73
N LEU A 291 -4.20 -6.63 -5.81
CA LEU A 291 -4.22 -7.61 -6.89
C LEU A 291 -4.74 -8.95 -6.39
N VAL A 292 -5.56 -9.57 -7.21
CA VAL A 292 -6.03 -10.95 -7.06
C VAL A 292 -5.54 -11.73 -8.27
N ILE A 293 -4.70 -12.74 -8.01
CA ILE A 293 -4.09 -13.56 -9.04
C ILE A 293 -5.13 -14.54 -9.57
N THR A 294 -5.92 -14.07 -10.53
CA THR A 294 -7.00 -14.84 -11.17
C THR A 294 -6.45 -15.66 -12.34
N PRO A 295 -6.90 -16.91 -12.53
CA PRO A 295 -6.58 -17.72 -13.70
C PRO A 295 -6.95 -17.01 -15.02
N GLN A 296 -6.03 -17.07 -16.00
CA GLN A 296 -6.21 -16.37 -17.27
C GLN A 296 -7.36 -16.95 -18.11
N ASP A 297 -7.55 -18.26 -18.09
CA ASP A 297 -8.64 -18.95 -18.79
C ASP A 297 -10.02 -18.54 -18.27
N VAL A 298 -10.18 -18.36 -16.96
CA VAL A 298 -11.40 -17.82 -16.34
C VAL A 298 -11.69 -16.40 -16.83
N LEU A 299 -10.66 -15.55 -16.93
CA LEU A 299 -10.81 -14.19 -17.45
C LEU A 299 -11.13 -14.18 -18.94
N GLU A 300 -10.48 -15.01 -19.75
CA GLU A 300 -10.79 -15.17 -21.18
C GLU A 300 -12.24 -15.62 -21.39
N ALA A 301 -12.71 -16.62 -20.65
CA ALA A 301 -14.09 -17.09 -20.72
C ALA A 301 -15.09 -15.98 -20.32
N HIS A 302 -14.74 -15.16 -19.32
CA HIS A 302 -15.55 -14.00 -18.94
C HIS A 302 -15.59 -12.94 -20.04
N LEU A 303 -14.45 -12.62 -20.67
CA LEU A 303 -14.36 -11.71 -21.80
C LEU A 303 -15.17 -12.22 -23.01
N GLU A 304 -15.11 -13.51 -23.31
CA GLU A 304 -15.90 -14.11 -24.38
C GLU A 304 -17.41 -14.02 -24.09
N LYS A 305 -17.81 -14.27 -22.85
CA LYS A 305 -19.20 -14.09 -22.40
C LYS A 305 -19.66 -12.64 -22.54
N LEU A 306 -18.79 -11.66 -22.24
CA LEU A 306 -19.09 -10.24 -22.46
C LEU A 306 -19.27 -9.93 -23.96
N ALA A 307 -18.36 -10.38 -24.82
CA ALA A 307 -18.48 -10.18 -26.26
C ALA A 307 -19.77 -10.80 -26.84
N ARG A 308 -20.13 -12.02 -26.41
CA ARG A 308 -21.38 -12.69 -26.81
C ARG A 308 -22.64 -11.97 -26.34
N LYS A 309 -22.59 -11.25 -25.21
CA LYS A 309 -23.73 -10.48 -24.67
C LYS A 309 -23.88 -9.10 -25.31
N SER A 310 -22.82 -8.56 -25.89
CA SER A 310 -22.85 -7.31 -26.64
C SER A 310 -23.41 -7.54 -28.05
N VAL A 311 -24.72 -7.79 -28.16
CA VAL A 311 -25.41 -8.19 -29.42
C VAL A 311 -26.03 -6.99 -30.18
N GLY A 312 -25.76 -5.75 -29.77
CA GLY A 312 -26.28 -4.57 -30.47
C GLY A 312 -25.40 -4.12 -31.65
N ASP A 313 -26.06 -3.50 -32.64
CA ASP A 313 -25.42 -2.64 -33.67
C ASP A 313 -25.19 -1.20 -33.18
N ASN A 314 -25.39 -0.95 -31.88
CA ASN A 314 -25.03 0.32 -31.29
C ASN A 314 -23.51 0.44 -31.08
N GLN A 315 -23.03 1.68 -31.08
CA GLN A 315 -21.60 1.99 -30.95
C GLN A 315 -20.99 1.41 -29.66
N ALA A 316 -21.74 1.39 -28.55
CA ALA A 316 -21.28 0.83 -27.28
C ALA A 316 -20.98 -0.67 -27.37
N SER A 317 -21.83 -1.44 -28.06
CA SER A 317 -21.62 -2.88 -28.26
C SER A 317 -20.44 -3.14 -29.19
N ALA A 318 -20.26 -2.32 -30.23
CA ALA A 318 -19.10 -2.40 -31.12
C ALA A 318 -17.78 -2.15 -30.37
N LEU A 319 -17.70 -1.06 -29.61
CA LEU A 319 -16.52 -0.72 -28.78
C LEU A 319 -16.24 -1.80 -27.73
N THR A 320 -17.27 -2.39 -27.13
CA THR A 320 -17.08 -3.50 -26.17
C THR A 320 -16.44 -4.71 -26.84
N ARG A 321 -16.87 -5.08 -28.05
CA ARG A 321 -16.27 -6.20 -28.79
C ARG A 321 -14.83 -5.90 -29.18
N GLU A 322 -14.54 -4.67 -29.63
CA GLU A 322 -13.18 -4.22 -29.94
C GLU A 322 -12.25 -4.29 -28.71
N ALA A 323 -12.71 -3.79 -27.56
CA ALA A 323 -11.96 -3.84 -26.31
C ALA A 323 -11.71 -5.28 -25.84
N VAL A 324 -12.69 -6.19 -25.99
CA VAL A 324 -12.50 -7.61 -25.70
C VAL A 324 -11.45 -8.22 -26.63
N ASP A 325 -11.48 -7.92 -27.93
CA ASP A 325 -10.49 -8.43 -28.88
C ASP A 325 -9.08 -7.89 -28.59
N GLU A 326 -8.95 -6.63 -28.17
CA GLU A 326 -7.68 -6.06 -27.73
C GLU A 326 -7.16 -6.75 -26.46
N ALA A 327 -8.00 -6.91 -25.43
CA ALA A 327 -7.64 -7.62 -24.21
C ALA A 327 -7.17 -9.05 -24.51
N ARG A 328 -7.87 -9.77 -25.40
CA ARG A 328 -7.46 -11.12 -25.83
C ARG A 328 -6.11 -11.13 -26.56
N LYS A 329 -5.83 -10.12 -27.39
CA LYS A 329 -4.51 -9.99 -28.03
C LYS A 329 -3.40 -9.78 -27.00
N LEU A 330 -3.66 -9.02 -25.94
CA LEU A 330 -2.69 -8.80 -24.86
C LEU A 330 -2.44 -10.09 -24.05
N ILE A 331 -3.50 -10.82 -23.69
CA ILE A 331 -3.38 -12.12 -23.02
C ILE A 331 -2.60 -13.10 -23.91
N GLY A 332 -2.91 -13.17 -25.21
CA GLY A 332 -2.17 -13.98 -26.18
C GLY A 332 -0.71 -13.58 -26.36
N ARG A 333 -0.33 -12.34 -26.04
CA ARG A 333 1.05 -11.84 -26.00
C ARG A 333 1.75 -12.06 -24.65
N LYS A 334 1.15 -12.85 -23.75
CA LYS A 334 1.65 -13.18 -22.41
C LYS A 334 1.66 -11.99 -21.43
N HIS A 335 0.79 -11.01 -21.64
CA HIS A 335 0.47 -10.00 -20.63
C HIS A 335 -0.73 -10.50 -19.82
N LYS A 336 -0.50 -10.87 -18.57
CA LYS A 336 -1.53 -11.39 -17.68
C LYS A 336 -2.45 -10.28 -17.23
N LEU A 337 -3.73 -10.58 -17.28
CA LEU A 337 -4.80 -9.76 -16.73
C LEU A 337 -5.15 -10.30 -15.34
N TYR A 338 -5.31 -9.42 -14.36
CA TYR A 338 -5.73 -9.79 -13.01
C TYR A 338 -6.96 -9.01 -12.59
N ARG A 339 -7.58 -9.45 -11.49
CA ARG A 339 -8.60 -8.66 -10.80
C ARG A 339 -7.90 -7.79 -9.77
N GLY A 340 -8.28 -6.53 -9.65
CA GLY A 340 -7.67 -5.64 -8.67
C GLY A 340 -8.46 -4.37 -8.40
N ASN A 341 -7.97 -3.57 -7.47
CA ASN A 341 -8.52 -2.26 -7.15
C ASN A 341 -7.41 -1.32 -6.71
N VAL A 342 -7.60 -0.02 -6.91
CA VAL A 342 -6.71 1.03 -6.46
C VAL A 342 -7.50 1.98 -5.56
N VAL A 343 -7.04 2.17 -4.33
CA VAL A 343 -7.69 3.07 -3.37
C VAL A 343 -6.69 4.01 -2.70
N PHE A 344 -7.20 5.12 -2.18
CA PHE A 344 -6.45 6.12 -1.47
C PHE A 344 -7.09 6.38 -0.11
N TYR A 345 -6.35 6.17 0.96
CA TYR A 345 -6.77 6.51 2.31
C TYR A 345 -6.42 7.96 2.62
N LEU A 346 -7.37 8.68 3.20
CA LEU A 346 -7.21 10.05 3.64
C LEU A 346 -7.58 10.18 5.12
N THR A 347 -6.90 11.09 5.79
CA THR A 347 -7.20 11.54 7.15
C THR A 347 -7.16 13.06 7.21
N GLY A 348 -7.92 13.65 8.13
CA GLY A 348 -7.92 15.07 8.42
C GLY A 348 -7.93 15.31 9.93
N LYS A 349 -7.55 16.51 10.37
CA LYS A 349 -7.70 16.95 11.77
C LYS A 349 -9.17 17.09 12.16
N ASP A 350 -10.01 17.42 11.19
CA ASP A 350 -11.45 17.62 11.29
C ASP A 350 -12.10 17.28 9.94
N GLU A 351 -13.43 17.24 9.91
CA GLU A 351 -14.20 16.87 8.72
C GLU A 351 -14.03 17.88 7.57
N GLN A 352 -13.81 19.17 7.90
CA GLN A 352 -13.61 20.22 6.90
C GLN A 352 -12.28 20.04 6.17
N GLN A 353 -11.21 19.73 6.91
CA GLN A 353 -9.91 19.43 6.32
C GLN A 353 -9.98 18.14 5.51
N LEU A 354 -10.68 17.11 6.00
CA LEU A 354 -10.84 15.86 5.26
C LEU A 354 -11.53 16.10 3.91
N GLU A 355 -12.52 16.97 3.88
CA GLU A 355 -13.22 17.33 2.64
C GLU A 355 -12.31 18.11 1.68
N SER A 356 -11.54 19.10 2.17
CA SER A 356 -10.53 19.81 1.36
C SER A 356 -9.53 18.84 0.74
N ARG A 357 -8.96 17.93 1.55
CA ARG A 357 -8.02 16.91 1.09
C ARG A 357 -8.66 15.95 0.07
N SER A 358 -9.95 15.62 0.23
CA SER A 358 -10.68 14.79 -0.73
C SER A 358 -10.79 15.49 -2.09
N MET A 359 -11.06 16.79 -2.11
CA MET A 359 -11.13 17.58 -3.35
C MET A 359 -9.75 17.74 -3.99
N GLU A 360 -8.72 18.02 -3.20
CA GLU A 360 -7.32 18.12 -3.65
C GLU A 360 -6.87 16.80 -4.30
N LEU A 361 -7.12 15.66 -3.65
CA LEU A 361 -6.83 14.34 -4.21
C LEU A 361 -7.59 14.12 -5.53
N ALA A 362 -8.89 14.40 -5.56
CA ALA A 362 -9.71 14.18 -6.75
C ALA A 362 -9.22 15.01 -7.94
N ASN A 363 -8.85 16.27 -7.71
CA ASN A 363 -8.31 17.15 -8.74
C ASN A 363 -6.95 16.63 -9.26
N ALA A 364 -6.06 16.20 -8.35
CA ALA A 364 -4.77 15.62 -8.72
C ALA A 364 -4.94 14.34 -9.56
N MET A 365 -5.84 13.46 -9.16
CA MET A 365 -6.20 12.24 -9.88
C MET A 365 -6.74 12.53 -11.27
N LEU A 366 -7.74 13.42 -11.38
CA LEU A 366 -8.35 13.78 -12.67
C LEU A 366 -7.32 14.40 -13.63
N SER A 367 -6.39 15.22 -13.13
CA SER A 367 -5.28 15.77 -13.93
C SER A 367 -4.32 14.71 -14.47
N ALA A 368 -4.35 13.51 -13.90
CA ALA A 368 -3.56 12.36 -14.31
C ALA A 368 -4.36 11.30 -15.07
N GLY A 369 -5.61 11.59 -15.47
CA GLY A 369 -6.47 10.62 -16.15
C GLY A 369 -6.98 9.51 -15.23
N LEU A 370 -6.94 9.71 -13.91
CA LEU A 370 -7.48 8.80 -12.91
C LEU A 370 -8.82 9.36 -12.43
N GLU A 371 -9.90 8.59 -12.59
CA GLU A 371 -11.23 9.03 -12.21
C GLU A 371 -11.62 8.41 -10.86
N PRO A 372 -11.68 9.20 -9.77
CA PRO A 372 -12.10 8.70 -8.47
C PRO A 372 -13.63 8.56 -8.38
N VAL A 373 -14.10 7.61 -7.59
CA VAL A 373 -15.47 7.58 -7.09
C VAL A 373 -15.62 8.73 -6.10
N TYR A 374 -16.57 9.64 -6.34
CA TYR A 374 -16.85 10.72 -5.39
C TYR A 374 -17.35 10.13 -4.07
N PRO A 375 -16.97 10.70 -2.90
CA PRO A 375 -17.35 10.16 -1.60
C PRO A 375 -18.86 9.95 -1.40
N ARG A 376 -19.69 10.79 -2.03
CA ARG A 376 -21.16 10.69 -1.98
C ARG A 376 -21.75 9.54 -2.81
N ASP A 377 -21.00 9.07 -3.80
CA ASP A 377 -21.41 8.04 -4.76
C ASP A 377 -20.89 6.65 -4.35
N GLU A 378 -19.97 6.59 -3.38
CA GLU A 378 -19.51 5.34 -2.77
C GLU A 378 -20.63 4.70 -1.93
N VAL A 379 -21.02 3.47 -2.30
CA VAL A 379 -22.21 2.80 -1.74
C VAL A 379 -22.03 2.42 -0.26
N ALA A 380 -20.83 1.98 0.12
CA ALA A 380 -20.56 1.47 1.47
C ALA A 380 -19.19 1.90 1.98
N PRO A 381 -18.97 3.21 2.20
CA PRO A 381 -17.63 3.78 2.45
C PRO A 381 -16.95 3.19 3.68
N LEU A 382 -17.69 2.92 4.76
CA LEU A 382 -17.16 2.27 5.96
C LEU A 382 -16.65 0.85 5.68
N SER A 383 -17.37 0.09 4.86
CA SER A 383 -16.98 -1.27 4.46
C SER A 383 -15.81 -1.23 3.47
N SER A 384 -15.81 -0.27 2.55
CA SER A 384 -14.72 -0.07 1.60
C SER A 384 -13.42 0.30 2.32
N TYR A 385 -13.48 1.08 3.39
CA TYR A 385 -12.31 1.38 4.22
C TYR A 385 -11.67 0.10 4.78
N LEU A 386 -12.49 -0.75 5.42
CA LEU A 386 -12.02 -1.99 6.03
C LEU A 386 -11.57 -3.04 5.00
N ARG A 387 -12.22 -3.08 3.83
CA ARG A 387 -11.97 -4.07 2.79
C ARG A 387 -10.52 -4.05 2.30
N TRP A 388 -9.95 -2.86 2.16
CA TRP A 388 -8.62 -2.68 1.59
C TRP A 388 -7.51 -2.53 2.64
N LEU A 389 -7.84 -2.76 3.93
CA LEU A 389 -6.83 -2.84 4.98
C LEU A 389 -5.89 -4.04 4.75
N PRO A 390 -4.69 -4.01 5.33
CA PRO A 390 -3.69 -5.06 5.13
C PRO A 390 -4.23 -6.45 5.49
N ALA A 391 -4.19 -7.37 4.52
CA ALA A 391 -4.69 -8.74 4.63
C ALA A 391 -6.21 -8.89 4.91
N SER A 392 -7.00 -7.84 4.70
CA SER A 392 -8.45 -7.83 5.01
C SER A 392 -9.38 -8.16 3.83
N PHE A 393 -8.89 -8.12 2.59
CA PHE A 393 -9.73 -8.47 1.43
C PHE A 393 -9.98 -9.97 1.37
N ASP A 394 -11.25 -10.36 1.47
CA ASP A 394 -11.67 -11.76 1.45
C ASP A 394 -12.21 -12.14 0.07
N VAL A 395 -11.37 -12.82 -0.71
CA VAL A 395 -11.69 -13.32 -2.06
C VAL A 395 -12.81 -14.37 -2.06
N ASN A 396 -13.05 -15.05 -0.92
CA ASN A 396 -14.03 -16.13 -0.84
C ASN A 396 -15.45 -15.60 -0.55
N LYS A 397 -15.60 -14.31 -0.26
CA LYS A 397 -16.92 -13.70 -0.13
C LYS A 397 -17.64 -13.71 -1.47
N LYS A 398 -18.94 -14.03 -1.41
CA LYS A 398 -19.81 -14.04 -2.59
C LYS A 398 -19.73 -12.69 -3.31
N HIS A 399 -19.53 -12.72 -4.63
CA HIS A 399 -19.39 -11.54 -5.49
C HIS A 399 -18.22 -10.60 -5.16
N ALA A 400 -17.25 -11.02 -4.34
CA ALA A 400 -16.12 -10.15 -3.98
C ALA A 400 -15.35 -9.66 -5.21
N LEU A 401 -15.08 -10.57 -6.16
CA LEU A 401 -14.39 -10.25 -7.41
C LEU A 401 -15.27 -9.49 -8.40
N ASP A 402 -16.59 -9.68 -8.35
CA ASP A 402 -17.51 -9.02 -9.29
C ASP A 402 -17.79 -7.56 -8.90
N TRP A 403 -17.92 -7.28 -7.60
CA TRP A 403 -18.37 -5.98 -7.11
C TRP A 403 -17.24 -5.04 -6.74
N TYR A 404 -16.12 -5.58 -6.25
CA TYR A 404 -15.08 -4.75 -5.64
C TYR A 404 -13.80 -4.68 -6.47
N THR A 405 -13.68 -5.48 -7.54
CA THR A 405 -12.47 -5.54 -8.34
C THR A 405 -12.74 -5.32 -9.82
N GLN A 406 -11.76 -4.72 -10.48
CA GLN A 406 -11.74 -4.43 -11.91
C GLN A 406 -10.64 -5.23 -12.58
N MET A 407 -10.70 -5.32 -13.91
CA MET A 407 -9.63 -5.95 -14.67
C MET A 407 -8.45 -4.99 -14.80
N MET A 408 -7.26 -5.47 -14.47
CA MET A 408 -6.03 -4.68 -14.53
C MET A 408 -4.89 -5.54 -15.06
N LEU A 409 -4.11 -5.01 -16.00
CA LEU A 409 -2.91 -5.68 -16.50
C LEU A 409 -1.84 -5.68 -15.41
N ALA A 410 -1.09 -6.77 -15.29
CA ALA A 410 0.03 -6.86 -14.35
C ALA A 410 1.05 -5.74 -14.56
N GLN A 411 1.21 -5.28 -15.81
CA GLN A 411 2.08 -4.16 -16.19
C GLN A 411 1.72 -2.80 -15.56
N HIS A 412 0.47 -2.61 -15.12
CA HIS A 412 -0.02 -1.34 -14.60
C HIS A 412 0.26 -1.12 -13.10
N VAL A 413 0.85 -2.11 -12.43
CA VAL A 413 1.08 -2.16 -10.98
C VAL A 413 2.35 -1.42 -10.58
#